data_AF-A0A2X3DDN3-F1
#
_entry.id   AF-A0A2X3DDN3-F1
#
_cell.length_a   1.000
_cell.length_b   1.000
_cell.length_c   1.000
_cell.angle_alpha   90.00
_cell.angle_beta   90.00
_cell.angle_gamma   90.00
#
_symmetry.space_group_name_H-M   'P 1'
#
loop_
_entity.id
_entity.type
_entity.pdbx_description
1 polymer ?
#
loop_
_entity_poly.entity_id
_entity_poly.type
_entity_poly.pdbx_seq_one_letter_code
_entity_poly.pdbx_strand_id
1 'polypeptide(L)'
;MYLRVNTLNKLVPYAARRFIDNLPAIFTGDFNHALLEDDSDCSQLLELYKNVAMKQVFSHPDVEQLELQGYRVISGLLDIYQPLLKLSLEDFSELVAQERVRRLPIASRLYQKLSTRHRLAYVEAVNKLARTAPEFALMEYYYRCRLIQDYISGMTDLYAWDEYRRLMAVE
;
A
#
# COMPACT_ATOMS: atom_id res chain seq x y z
N MET A 1 10.71 -21.24 -24.25
CA MET A 1 11.02 -19.86 -24.73
C MET A 1 10.03 -19.32 -25.77
N TYR A 2 9.32 -20.17 -26.54
CA TYR A 2 8.38 -19.72 -27.59
C TYR A 2 7.04 -19.15 -27.10
N LEU A 3 6.51 -19.60 -25.96
CA LEU A 3 5.20 -19.14 -25.45
C LEU A 3 5.13 -17.62 -25.26
N ARG A 4 6.15 -17.04 -24.60
CA ARG A 4 6.27 -15.59 -24.38
C ARG A 4 6.33 -14.84 -25.70
N VAL A 5 7.21 -15.26 -26.61
CA VAL A 5 7.40 -14.57 -27.91
C VAL A 5 6.13 -14.62 -28.75
N ASN A 6 5.48 -15.80 -28.83
CA ASN A 6 4.24 -15.97 -29.60
C ASN A 6 3.09 -15.15 -29.01
N THR A 7 2.99 -15.11 -27.68
CA THR A 7 2.00 -14.28 -26.98
C THR A 7 2.22 -12.80 -27.29
N LEU A 8 3.45 -12.30 -27.15
CA LEU A 8 3.77 -10.89 -27.43
C LEU A 8 3.52 -10.51 -28.89
N ASN A 9 3.91 -11.37 -29.83
CA ASN A 9 3.70 -11.14 -31.27
C ASN A 9 2.23 -11.04 -31.67
N LYS A 10 1.30 -11.51 -30.82
CA LYS A 10 -0.15 -11.38 -31.03
C LYS A 10 -0.76 -10.25 -30.22
N LEU A 11 -0.47 -10.21 -28.92
CA LEU A 11 -1.12 -9.28 -27.98
C LEU A 11 -0.63 -7.83 -28.15
N VAL A 12 0.66 -7.61 -28.42
CA VAL A 12 1.20 -6.25 -28.53
C VAL A 12 0.62 -5.50 -29.73
N PRO A 13 0.60 -6.07 -30.97
CA PRO A 13 -0.06 -5.42 -32.10
C PRO A 13 -1.56 -5.21 -31.88
N TYR A 14 -2.22 -6.15 -31.21
CA TYR A 14 -3.65 -6.03 -30.88
C TYR A 14 -3.92 -4.85 -29.93
N ALA A 15 -3.17 -4.75 -28.83
CA ALA A 15 -3.27 -3.64 -27.89
C ALA A 15 -2.99 -2.28 -28.55
N ALA A 16 -1.95 -2.21 -29.38
CA ALA A 16 -1.59 -1.00 -30.12
C ALA A 16 -2.72 -0.56 -31.07
N ARG A 17 -3.32 -1.51 -31.80
CA ARG A 17 -4.46 -1.24 -32.68
C ARG A 17 -5.68 -0.77 -31.88
N ARG A 18 -6.05 -1.46 -30.80
CA ARG A 18 -7.17 -1.06 -29.93
C ARG A 18 -6.98 0.34 -29.36
N PHE A 19 -5.75 0.69 -28.98
CA PHE A 19 -5.41 2.04 -28.52
C PHE A 19 -5.64 3.09 -29.61
N ILE A 20 -5.17 2.84 -30.84
CA ILE A 20 -5.35 3.76 -31.98
C ILE A 20 -6.84 3.88 -32.36
N ASP A 21 -7.54 2.74 -32.43
CA ASP A 21 -8.96 2.67 -32.81
C ASP A 21 -9.86 3.41 -31.81
N ASN A 22 -9.48 3.45 -30.52
CA ASN A 22 -10.24 4.11 -29.45
C ASN A 22 -9.57 5.40 -28.95
N LEU A 23 -8.62 5.95 -29.71
CA LEU A 23 -7.81 7.10 -29.29
C LEU A 23 -8.65 8.30 -28.82
N PRO A 24 -9.77 8.68 -29.47
CA PRO A 24 -10.59 9.80 -28.99
C PRO A 24 -11.11 9.59 -27.57
N ALA A 25 -11.70 8.42 -27.26
CA ALA A 25 -12.24 8.12 -25.94
C ALA A 25 -11.14 7.93 -24.89
N ILE A 26 -9.99 7.36 -25.28
CA ILE A 26 -8.83 7.24 -24.37
C ILE A 26 -8.28 8.62 -24.04
N PHE A 27 -8.20 9.51 -25.02
CA PHE A 27 -7.68 10.87 -24.84
C PHE A 27 -8.61 11.73 -23.96
N THR A 28 -9.93 11.59 -24.10
CA THR A 28 -10.88 12.29 -23.23
C THR A 28 -11.01 11.66 -21.84
N GLY A 29 -10.51 10.43 -21.66
CA GLY A 29 -10.61 9.67 -20.41
C GLY A 29 -11.94 8.92 -20.23
N ASP A 30 -12.77 8.86 -21.28
CA ASP A 30 -14.09 8.21 -21.26
C ASP A 30 -14.03 6.70 -21.59
N PHE A 31 -12.85 6.19 -21.94
CA PHE A 31 -12.65 4.77 -22.28
C PHE A 31 -12.68 3.88 -21.02
N ASN A 32 -13.86 3.35 -20.70
CA ASN A 32 -14.12 2.59 -19.46
C ASN A 32 -13.81 1.08 -19.54
N HIS A 33 -12.82 0.68 -20.33
CA HIS A 33 -12.39 -0.71 -20.48
C HIS A 33 -10.86 -0.80 -20.56
N ALA A 34 -10.27 -1.95 -20.23
CA ALA A 34 -8.86 -2.18 -20.53
C ALA A 34 -8.67 -2.53 -22.02
N LEU A 35 -7.47 -2.30 -22.56
CA LEU A 35 -7.17 -2.57 -23.98
C LEU A 35 -7.27 -4.05 -24.36
N LEU A 36 -7.18 -4.95 -23.37
CA LEU A 36 -7.12 -6.41 -23.53
C LEU A 36 -8.26 -7.15 -22.80
N GLU A 37 -9.27 -6.42 -22.33
CA GLU A 37 -10.45 -6.97 -21.63
C GLU A 37 -11.69 -6.69 -22.48
N ASP A 38 -11.81 -7.44 -23.56
CA ASP A 38 -12.93 -7.43 -24.50
C ASP A 38 -13.26 -8.87 -24.92
N ASP A 39 -14.28 -9.06 -25.75
CA ASP A 39 -14.69 -10.39 -26.20
C ASP A 39 -13.73 -11.02 -27.25
N SER A 40 -12.48 -10.55 -27.34
CA SER A 40 -11.51 -11.02 -28.32
C SER A 40 -10.80 -12.31 -27.91
N ASP A 41 -10.28 -13.03 -28.91
CA ASP A 41 -9.39 -14.18 -28.70
C ASP A 41 -8.14 -13.82 -27.87
N CYS A 42 -7.67 -12.58 -27.94
CA CYS A 42 -6.53 -12.11 -27.15
C CYS A 42 -6.88 -12.05 -25.65
N SER A 43 -8.09 -11.60 -25.33
CA SER A 43 -8.59 -11.60 -23.95
C SER A 43 -8.78 -13.04 -23.44
N GLN A 44 -9.41 -13.91 -24.24
CA GLN A 44 -9.60 -15.32 -23.90
C GLN A 44 -8.26 -16.05 -23.64
N LEU A 45 -7.21 -15.73 -24.40
CA LEU A 45 -5.87 -16.28 -24.17
C LEU A 45 -5.28 -15.83 -22.82
N LEU A 46 -5.47 -14.58 -22.42
CA LEU A 46 -5.04 -14.10 -21.10
C LEU A 46 -5.84 -14.74 -19.97
N GLU A 47 -7.16 -14.87 -20.15
CA GLU A 47 -8.03 -15.56 -19.19
C GLU A 47 -7.64 -17.03 -19.06
N LEU A 48 -7.24 -17.71 -20.14
CA LEU A 48 -6.69 -19.05 -20.07
C LEU A 48 -5.45 -19.10 -19.16
N TYR A 49 -4.50 -18.17 -19.31
CA TYR A 49 -3.31 -18.11 -18.46
C TYR A 49 -3.65 -17.83 -16.99
N LYS A 50 -4.54 -16.88 -16.72
CA LYS A 50 -5.01 -16.57 -15.36
C LYS A 50 -5.66 -17.80 -14.73
N ASN A 51 -6.54 -18.48 -15.45
CA ASN A 51 -7.25 -19.67 -14.96
C ASN A 51 -6.30 -20.81 -14.59
N VAL A 52 -5.28 -21.07 -15.42
CA VAL A 52 -4.28 -22.09 -15.10
C VAL A 52 -3.44 -21.67 -13.89
N ALA A 53 -2.99 -20.41 -13.83
CA ALA A 53 -2.22 -19.91 -12.69
C ALA A 53 -3.01 -19.97 -11.37
N MET A 54 -4.29 -19.57 -11.37
CA MET A 54 -5.17 -19.67 -10.19
C MET A 54 -5.33 -21.10 -9.71
N LYS A 55 -5.51 -22.06 -10.62
CA LYS A 55 -5.78 -23.47 -10.28
C LYS A 55 -4.54 -24.27 -9.88
N GLN A 56 -3.35 -23.83 -10.26
CA GLN A 56 -2.14 -24.67 -10.18
C GLN A 56 -0.95 -23.97 -9.53
N VAL A 57 -0.92 -22.63 -9.49
CA VAL A 57 0.20 -21.84 -8.96
C VAL A 57 -0.22 -21.10 -7.69
N PHE A 58 -1.28 -20.29 -7.76
CA PHE A 58 -1.73 -19.51 -6.60
C PHE A 58 -2.42 -20.36 -5.53
N SER A 59 -2.98 -21.51 -5.91
CA SER A 59 -3.52 -22.49 -4.97
C SER A 59 -2.46 -23.45 -4.40
N HIS A 60 -1.17 -23.17 -4.60
CA HIS A 60 -0.11 -23.99 -4.04
C HIS A 60 0.01 -23.71 -2.53
N PRO A 61 0.10 -24.73 -1.65
CA PRO A 61 0.11 -24.54 -0.20
C PRO A 61 1.16 -23.56 0.30
N ASP A 62 2.37 -23.57 -0.27
CA ASP A 62 3.44 -22.63 0.10
C ASP A 62 3.10 -21.17 -0.23
N VAL A 63 2.32 -20.93 -1.30
CA VAL A 63 1.87 -19.58 -1.67
C VAL A 63 0.80 -19.11 -0.68
N GLU A 64 -0.21 -19.94 -0.42
CA GLU A 64 -1.26 -19.63 0.55
C GLU A 64 -0.69 -19.41 1.96
N GLN A 65 0.28 -20.24 2.37
CA GLN A 65 0.97 -20.09 3.64
C GLN A 65 1.72 -18.76 3.73
N LEU A 66 2.41 -18.36 2.66
CA LEU A 66 3.11 -17.07 2.61
C LEU A 66 2.12 -15.90 2.68
N GLU A 67 0.98 -15.99 2.02
CA GLU A 67 -0.09 -14.98 2.10
C GLU A 67 -0.66 -14.85 3.53
N LEU A 68 -0.93 -15.98 4.20
CA LEU A 68 -1.39 -16.00 5.59
C LEU A 68 -0.35 -15.40 6.55
N GLN A 69 0.92 -15.71 6.34
CA GLN A 69 2.03 -15.12 7.09
C GLN A 69 2.11 -13.61 6.88
N GLY A 70 2.04 -13.15 5.62
CA GLY A 70 2.02 -11.74 5.27
C GLY A 70 0.86 -10.99 5.94
N TYR A 71 -0.35 -11.55 5.89
CA TYR A 71 -1.52 -10.97 6.56
C TYR A 71 -1.30 -10.82 8.08
N ARG A 72 -0.76 -11.85 8.75
CA ARG A 72 -0.50 -11.80 10.18
C ARG A 72 0.56 -10.77 10.55
N VAL A 73 1.61 -10.65 9.75
CA VAL A 73 2.70 -9.67 9.93
C VAL A 73 2.18 -8.26 9.84
N ILE A 74 1.47 -7.92 8.75
CA ILE A 74 0.94 -6.56 8.56
C ILE A 74 -0.09 -6.20 9.63
N SER A 75 -0.99 -7.13 9.97
CA SER A 75 -1.96 -6.93 11.06
C SER A 75 -1.26 -6.69 12.40
N GLY A 76 -0.25 -7.51 12.70
CA GLY A 76 0.52 -7.37 13.94
C GLY A 76 1.32 -6.07 14.02
N LEU A 77 1.91 -5.62 12.91
CA LEU A 77 2.56 -4.30 12.85
C LEU A 77 1.55 -3.17 13.12
N LEU A 78 0.37 -3.20 12.50
CA LEU A 78 -0.67 -2.19 12.77
C LEU A 78 -1.07 -2.16 14.25
N ASP A 79 -1.20 -3.33 14.89
CA ASP A 79 -1.47 -3.43 16.33
C ASP A 79 -0.33 -2.84 17.17
N ILE A 80 0.93 -3.09 16.81
CA ILE A 80 2.11 -2.54 17.50
C ILE A 80 2.14 -1.00 17.42
N TYR A 81 1.76 -0.41 16.29
CA TYR A 81 1.73 1.05 16.10
C TYR A 81 0.42 1.71 16.57
N GLN A 82 -0.59 0.93 16.94
CA GLN A 82 -1.87 1.41 17.48
C GLN A 82 -1.75 2.46 18.61
N PRO A 83 -0.76 2.41 19.53
CA PRO A 83 -0.61 3.43 20.57
C PRO A 83 -0.47 4.85 20.03
N LEU A 84 0.13 5.04 18.84
CA LEU A 84 0.23 6.37 18.20
C LEU A 84 -1.14 6.91 17.78
N LEU A 85 -2.04 6.03 17.33
CA LEU A 85 -3.40 6.38 16.95
C LEU A 85 -4.32 6.61 18.15
N LYS A 86 -3.96 6.08 19.32
CA LYS A 86 -4.73 6.24 20.57
C LYS A 86 -4.39 7.52 21.34
N LEU A 87 -3.33 8.24 20.97
CA LEU A 87 -2.99 9.52 21.59
C LEU A 87 -4.03 10.60 21.26
N SER A 88 -4.26 11.53 22.20
CA SER A 88 -5.02 12.73 21.90
C SER A 88 -4.29 13.59 20.86
N LEU A 89 -4.99 14.58 20.29
CA LEU A 89 -4.37 15.53 19.37
C LEU A 89 -3.24 16.32 20.04
N GLU A 90 -3.44 16.73 21.29
CA GLU A 90 -2.46 17.47 22.08
C GLU A 90 -1.21 16.61 22.33
N ASP A 91 -1.41 15.37 22.78
CA ASP A 91 -0.34 14.43 23.08
C ASP A 91 0.50 14.07 21.85
N PHE A 92 -0.17 13.83 20.72
CA PHE A 92 0.53 13.53 19.46
C PHE A 92 1.25 14.77 18.91
N SER A 93 0.64 15.96 19.02
CA SER A 93 1.28 17.22 18.62
C SER A 93 2.51 17.53 19.46
N GLU A 94 2.44 17.30 20.78
CA GLU A 94 3.61 17.42 21.67
C GLU A 94 4.72 16.44 21.27
N LEU A 95 4.35 15.19 20.98
CA LEU A 95 5.28 14.17 20.53
C LEU A 95 5.98 14.53 19.22
N VAL A 96 5.23 15.07 18.25
CA VAL A 96 5.77 15.53 16.96
C VAL A 96 6.75 16.67 17.16
N ALA A 97 6.47 17.60 18.08
CA ALA A 97 7.31 18.78 18.33
C ALA A 97 8.60 18.46 19.11
N GLN A 98 8.53 17.55 20.09
CA GLN A 98 9.65 17.26 20.99
C GLN A 98 10.44 16.00 20.59
N GLU A 99 9.91 15.17 19.69
CA GLU A 99 10.37 13.82 19.30
C GLU A 99 10.47 12.78 20.43
N ARG A 100 10.58 13.21 21.69
CA ARG A 100 10.68 12.38 22.88
C ARG A 100 9.98 13.02 24.06
N VAL A 101 8.85 12.44 24.43
CA VAL A 101 8.03 12.89 25.56
C VAL A 101 8.17 11.90 26.71
N ARG A 102 8.69 12.34 27.87
CA ARG A 102 9.03 11.46 29.00
C ARG A 102 7.84 10.63 29.52
N ARG A 103 6.65 11.24 29.54
CA ARG A 103 5.39 10.58 29.96
C ARG A 103 4.84 9.58 28.93
N LEU A 104 5.33 9.63 27.69
CA LEU A 104 4.94 8.75 26.57
C LEU A 104 6.14 7.91 26.07
N PRO A 105 6.79 7.09 26.92
CA PRO A 105 8.06 6.45 26.57
C PRO A 105 7.93 5.44 25.42
N ILE A 106 6.81 4.73 25.32
CA ILE A 106 6.58 3.74 24.26
C ILE A 106 6.23 4.43 22.94
N ALA A 107 5.26 5.35 22.96
CA ALA A 107 4.88 6.11 21.77
C ALA A 107 6.06 6.92 21.19
N SER A 108 6.93 7.47 22.05
CA SER A 108 8.14 8.17 21.58
C SER A 108 9.07 7.26 20.78
N ARG A 109 9.28 6.03 21.25
CA ARG A 109 10.14 5.05 20.56
C ARG A 109 9.50 4.55 19.26
N LEU A 110 8.19 4.32 19.27
CA LEU A 110 7.44 3.95 18.06
C LEU A 110 7.47 5.06 17.01
N TYR A 111 7.26 6.32 17.41
CA TYR A 111 7.33 7.47 16.52
C TYR A 111 8.71 7.63 15.88
N GLN A 112 9.79 7.38 16.64
CA GLN A 112 11.17 7.42 16.13
C GLN A 112 11.48 6.31 15.12
N LYS A 113 10.75 5.18 15.16
CA LYS A 113 10.87 4.12 14.15
C LYS A 113 10.25 4.51 12.81
N LEU A 114 9.31 5.45 12.80
CA LEU A 114 8.72 5.94 11.55
C LEU A 114 9.78 6.66 10.72
N SER A 115 9.90 6.29 9.44
CA SER A 115 10.88 6.89 8.53
C SER A 115 10.71 8.41 8.46
N THR A 116 11.82 9.13 8.50
CA THR A 116 11.84 10.60 8.50
C THR A 116 11.03 11.20 7.34
N ARG A 117 11.08 10.59 6.15
CA ARG A 117 10.28 11.04 4.99
C ARG A 117 8.77 11.07 5.27
N HIS A 118 8.24 10.06 5.98
CA HIS A 118 6.80 9.98 6.28
C HIS A 118 6.43 10.95 7.39
N ARG A 119 7.29 11.10 8.41
CA ARG A 119 7.13 12.13 9.46
C ARG A 119 7.10 13.54 8.86
N LEU A 120 7.99 13.83 7.91
CA LEU A 120 8.01 15.11 7.20
C LEU A 120 6.74 15.35 6.38
N ALA A 121 6.27 14.33 5.65
CA ALA A 121 5.02 14.43 4.89
C ALA A 121 3.81 14.72 5.79
N TYR A 122 3.72 14.06 6.95
CA TYR A 122 2.71 14.35 7.97
C TYR A 122 2.78 15.80 8.46
N VAL A 123 3.98 16.27 8.85
CA VAL A 123 4.19 17.63 9.35
C VAL A 123 3.82 18.67 8.29
N GLU A 124 4.23 18.45 7.03
CA GLU A 124 3.90 19.35 5.93
C GLU A 124 2.39 19.41 5.67
N ALA A 125 1.71 18.27 5.65
CA ALA A 125 0.27 18.19 5.42
C ALA A 125 -0.53 18.89 6.53
N VAL A 126 -0.17 18.64 7.80
CA VAL A 126 -0.86 19.25 8.95
C VAL A 126 -0.57 20.75 9.06
N ASN A 127 0.64 21.21 8.71
CA ASN A 127 0.98 22.64 8.73
C ASN A 127 0.22 23.46 7.66
N LYS A 128 -0.28 22.83 6.59
CA LYS A 128 -1.13 23.48 5.58
C LYS A 128 -2.58 23.65 6.04
N LEU A 129 -2.99 23.00 7.14
CA LEU A 129 -4.34 23.11 7.68
C LEU A 129 -4.51 24.38 8.52
N ALA A 130 -5.69 25.00 8.43
CA ALA A 130 -6.06 26.07 9.34
C ALA A 130 -6.36 25.50 10.73
N ARG A 131 -5.52 25.80 11.73
CA ARG A 131 -5.68 25.31 13.11
C ARG A 131 -6.98 25.75 13.80
N THR A 132 -7.58 26.84 13.32
CA THR A 132 -8.86 27.35 13.81
C THR A 132 -10.07 26.70 13.14
N ALA A 133 -9.87 25.89 12.10
CA ALA A 133 -10.96 25.22 11.42
C ALA A 133 -11.57 24.14 12.31
N PRO A 134 -12.91 23.99 12.34
CA PRO A 134 -13.57 22.96 13.13
C PRO A 134 -13.16 21.54 12.71
N GLU A 135 -12.72 21.37 11.46
CA GLU A 135 -12.29 20.09 10.90
C GLU A 135 -10.83 19.73 11.19
N PHE A 136 -10.07 20.62 11.86
CA PHE A 136 -8.63 20.42 12.07
C PHE A 136 -8.32 19.08 12.75
N ALA A 137 -9.06 18.73 13.81
CA ALA A 137 -8.84 17.49 14.55
C ALA A 137 -9.13 16.24 13.70
N LEU A 138 -10.16 16.29 12.86
CA LEU A 138 -10.49 15.20 11.93
C LEU A 138 -9.39 15.03 10.89
N MET A 139 -8.94 16.13 10.31
CA MET A 139 -7.91 16.11 9.27
C MET A 139 -6.53 15.73 9.81
N GLU A 140 -6.16 16.17 11.01
CA GLU A 140 -4.94 15.72 11.69
C GLU A 140 -4.98 14.21 11.91
N TYR A 141 -6.10 13.67 12.41
CA TYR A 141 -6.24 12.23 12.60
C TYR A 141 -6.16 11.44 11.29
N TYR A 142 -6.77 11.95 10.21
CA TYR A 142 -6.63 11.38 8.86
C TYR A 142 -5.16 11.30 8.43
N TYR A 143 -4.41 12.40 8.57
CA TYR A 143 -2.98 12.41 8.22
C TYR A 143 -2.15 11.54 9.15
N ARG A 144 -2.53 11.39 10.42
CA ARG A 144 -1.88 10.48 11.37
C ARG A 144 -2.09 9.01 10.96
N CYS A 145 -3.30 8.65 10.53
CA CYS A 145 -3.55 7.32 9.94
C CYS A 145 -2.74 7.10 8.66
N ARG A 146 -2.67 8.10 7.78
CA ARG A 146 -1.85 8.05 6.56
C ARG A 146 -0.37 7.87 6.87
N LEU A 147 0.17 8.58 7.85
CA LEU A 147 1.56 8.43 8.30
C LEU A 147 1.91 6.96 8.61
N ILE A 148 1.03 6.26 9.32
CA ILE A 148 1.25 4.85 9.66
C ILE A 148 1.10 3.95 8.42
N GLN A 149 0.08 4.19 7.59
CA GLN A 149 -0.11 3.44 6.34
C GLN A 149 1.07 3.60 5.39
N ASP A 150 1.60 4.82 5.24
CA ASP A 150 2.75 5.11 4.38
C ASP A 150 4.01 4.41 4.88
N TYR A 151 4.19 4.34 6.20
CA TYR A 151 5.31 3.62 6.81
C TYR A 151 5.20 2.10 6.59
N ILE A 152 4.03 1.50 6.85
CA ILE A 152 3.82 0.05 6.70
C ILE A 152 3.88 -0.38 5.22
N SER A 153 3.18 0.34 4.33
CA SER A 153 3.20 0.04 2.89
C SER A 153 4.54 0.31 2.22
N GLY A 154 5.38 1.16 2.84
CA GLY A 154 6.73 1.45 2.38
C GLY A 154 7.78 0.39 2.74
N MET A 155 7.39 -0.68 3.45
CA MET A 155 8.26 -1.79 3.83
C MET A 155 8.40 -2.82 2.71
N THR A 156 9.56 -3.46 2.62
CA THR A 156 9.70 -4.72 1.86
C THR A 156 9.19 -5.88 2.71
N ASP A 157 8.83 -6.99 2.08
CA ASP A 157 8.35 -8.21 2.77
C ASP A 157 9.30 -8.65 3.89
N LEU A 158 10.61 -8.72 3.60
CA LEU A 158 11.62 -9.11 4.58
C LEU A 158 11.72 -8.11 5.74
N TYR A 159 11.70 -6.81 5.45
CA TYR A 159 11.78 -5.80 6.49
C TYR A 159 10.54 -5.83 7.40
N ALA A 160 9.34 -5.96 6.83
CA ALA A 160 8.10 -6.08 7.60
C ALA A 160 8.10 -7.33 8.49
N TRP A 161 8.53 -8.47 7.95
CA TRP A 161 8.67 -9.72 8.69
C TRP A 161 9.64 -9.57 9.87
N ASP A 162 10.84 -9.05 9.63
CA ASP A 162 11.86 -8.90 10.66
C ASP A 162 11.45 -7.87 11.71
N GLU A 163 10.85 -6.75 11.30
CA GLU A 163 10.39 -5.72 12.22
C GLU A 163 9.28 -6.25 13.14
N TYR A 164 8.34 -7.02 12.58
CA TYR A 164 7.31 -7.68 13.38
C TYR A 164 7.93 -8.61 14.43
N ARG A 165 8.91 -9.44 14.04
CA ARG A 165 9.58 -10.37 14.96
C ARG A 165 10.38 -9.67 16.07
N ARG A 166 11.14 -8.62 15.72
CA ARG A 166 11.86 -7.79 16.70
C ARG A 166 10.92 -7.17 17.73
N LEU A 167 9.81 -6.61 17.26
CA LEU A 167 8.85 -5.92 18.14
C LEU A 167 8.00 -6.88 18.97
N MET A 168 7.87 -8.14 18.55
CA MET A 168 7.25 -9.21 19.31
C MET A 168 8.22 -9.96 20.24
N ALA A 169 9.50 -9.59 20.28
CA ALA A 169 10.55 -10.22 21.11
C ALA A 169 10.70 -11.73 20.86
N VAL A 170 10.61 -12.14 19.59
CA VAL A 170 10.79 -13.53 19.12
C VAL A 170 12.01 -13.66 18.19
N GLU A 171 12.95 -12.74 18.35
CA GLU A 171 14.27 -12.70 17.73
C GLU A 171 15.36 -12.54 18.80
#